data_AF-A0A316E2I7-F1
#
_entry.id   AF-A0A316E2I7-F1
#
_cell.length_a   1.000
_cell.length_b   1.000
_cell.length_c   1.000
_cell.angle_alpha   90.00
_cell.angle_beta   90.00
_cell.angle_gamma   90.00
#
_symmetry.space_group_name_H-M   'P 1'
#
loop_
_entity.id
_entity.type
_entity.pdbx_description
1 polymer ?
#
loop_
_entity_poly.entity_id
_entity_poly.type
_entity_poly.pdbx_seq_one_letter_code
_entity_poly.pdbx_strand_id
1 'polypeptide(L)'
;METILKIDLYLHIAAGTVALITGMIAIFAQKGGLVHRKAGQWYFFAMITVCITALIRFRLSPSIIFLTMIAIFSFYLNFSGKRILAFKSKTAKYQRVDWTMAYLTLICGILMVVSSGYYFFSANNVVLSILFAIFGLFCISIARMDILRFKGKIEVEKMHWFFQHIGRMMGSYAATVTAFVITNNHGFFPDLVVWIAPGVIIGFLSDVWANRYRKDYGIPIIPVLPVRILHRFLETFKQLNGSVLSFFK
;
A
#
# COMPACT_ATOMS: atom_id res chain seq x y z
N MET A 1 -32.42 9.44 -3.87
CA MET A 1 -31.13 8.74 -4.06
C MET A 1 -30.01 9.69 -4.48
N GLU A 2 -30.23 10.56 -5.47
CA GLU A 2 -29.19 11.47 -5.98
C GLU A 2 -28.59 12.42 -4.96
N THR A 3 -29.40 13.00 -4.06
CA THR A 3 -28.92 13.93 -3.04
C THR A 3 -27.95 13.27 -2.06
N ILE A 4 -28.22 12.02 -1.65
CA ILE A 4 -27.38 11.25 -0.73
C ILE A 4 -26.02 10.98 -1.38
N LEU A 5 -26.01 10.53 -2.62
CA LEU A 5 -24.76 10.28 -3.35
C LEU A 5 -23.97 11.58 -3.56
N LYS A 6 -24.61 12.70 -3.88
CA LYS A 6 -23.92 14.00 -3.99
C LYS A 6 -23.25 14.41 -2.68
N ILE A 7 -23.95 14.29 -1.55
CA ILE A 7 -23.38 14.58 -0.22
C ILE A 7 -22.19 13.67 0.07
N ASP A 8 -22.33 12.37 -0.18
CA ASP A 8 -21.25 11.39 -0.01
C ASP A 8 -20.02 11.71 -0.88
N LEU A 9 -20.22 12.20 -2.12
CA LEU A 9 -19.11 12.63 -2.99
C LEU A 9 -18.32 13.78 -2.36
N TYR A 10 -19.01 14.83 -1.92
CA TYR A 10 -18.35 15.98 -1.32
C TYR A 10 -17.62 15.59 -0.03
N LEU A 11 -18.23 14.72 0.78
CA LEU A 11 -17.60 14.19 1.97
C LEU A 11 -16.34 13.38 1.63
N HIS A 12 -16.40 12.52 0.61
CA HIS A 12 -15.26 11.72 0.15
C HIS A 12 -14.11 12.62 -0.32
N ILE A 13 -14.41 13.64 -1.15
CA ILE A 13 -13.41 14.59 -1.65
C ILE A 13 -12.79 15.39 -0.51
N ALA A 14 -13.60 15.90 0.42
CA ALA A 14 -13.11 16.64 1.58
C ALA A 14 -12.22 15.77 2.46
N ALA A 15 -12.65 14.53 2.77
CA ALA A 15 -11.86 13.59 3.55
C ALA A 15 -10.55 13.21 2.84
N GLY A 16 -10.58 12.95 1.54
CA GLY A 16 -9.38 12.66 0.74
C GLY A 16 -8.38 13.83 0.75
N THR A 17 -8.89 15.07 0.65
CA THR A 17 -8.06 16.28 0.72
C THR A 17 -7.40 16.44 2.10
N VAL A 18 -8.17 16.22 3.18
CA VAL A 18 -7.62 16.21 4.54
C VAL A 18 -6.56 15.12 4.70
N ALA A 19 -6.79 13.91 4.16
CA ALA A 19 -5.82 12.83 4.20
C ALA A 19 -4.52 13.19 3.46
N LEU A 20 -4.58 13.78 2.28
CA LEU A 20 -3.39 14.22 1.55
C LEU A 20 -2.56 15.24 2.36
N ILE A 21 -3.22 16.30 2.85
CA ILE A 21 -2.53 17.36 3.60
C ILE A 21 -1.94 16.81 4.91
N THR A 22 -2.73 16.09 5.70
CA THR A 22 -2.29 15.61 7.01
C THR A 22 -1.28 14.46 6.92
N GLY A 23 -1.39 13.61 5.89
CA GLY A 23 -0.38 12.60 5.58
C GLY A 23 0.96 13.23 5.23
N MET A 24 0.97 14.26 4.38
CA MET A 24 2.17 15.02 4.04
C MET A 24 2.81 15.67 5.27
N ILE A 25 2.02 16.34 6.12
CA ILE A 25 2.49 16.93 7.37
C ILE A 25 3.11 15.87 8.27
N ALA A 26 2.48 14.70 8.42
CA ALA A 26 3.02 13.61 9.23
C ALA A 26 4.35 13.04 8.68
N ILE A 27 4.48 12.98 7.35
CA ILE A 27 5.69 12.52 6.65
C ILE A 27 6.88 13.45 6.89
N PHE A 28 6.69 14.77 6.91
CA PHE A 28 7.79 15.72 7.13
C PHE A 28 8.02 16.08 8.60
N ALA A 29 7.01 15.90 9.46
CA ALA A 29 7.16 16.15 10.89
C ALA A 29 8.14 15.17 11.57
N GLN A 30 8.73 15.63 12.67
CA GLN A 30 9.57 14.81 13.54
C GLN A 30 8.79 13.57 14.01
N LYS A 31 9.33 12.38 13.70
CA LYS A 31 8.69 11.10 13.98
C LYS A 31 8.46 10.93 15.49
N GLY A 32 7.22 10.65 15.88
CA GLY A 32 6.82 10.55 17.28
C GLY A 32 6.55 11.88 18.02
N GLY A 33 6.89 13.02 17.43
CA GLY A 33 6.58 14.35 17.98
C GLY A 33 5.08 14.70 17.92
N LEU A 34 4.69 15.79 18.59
CA LEU A 34 3.29 16.22 18.70
C LEU A 34 2.63 16.44 17.32
N VAL A 35 3.33 17.12 16.41
CA VAL A 35 2.84 17.43 15.05
C VAL A 35 2.59 16.14 14.27
N HIS A 36 3.57 15.22 14.25
CA HIS A 36 3.43 13.92 13.59
C HIS A 36 2.24 13.12 14.16
N ARG A 37 2.09 13.08 15.49
CA ARG A 37 1.00 12.34 16.14
C ARG A 37 -0.37 12.94 15.83
N LYS A 38 -0.54 14.26 15.92
CA LYS A 38 -1.80 14.94 15.60
C LYS A 38 -2.15 14.79 14.12
N ALA A 39 -1.20 15.06 13.22
CA ALA A 39 -1.41 14.93 11.79
C ALA A 39 -1.73 13.47 11.40
N GLY A 40 -1.01 12.49 11.96
CA GLY A 40 -1.30 11.07 11.75
C GLY A 40 -2.66 10.62 12.29
N GLN A 41 -3.15 11.24 13.37
CA GLN A 41 -4.50 10.98 13.87
C GLN A 41 -5.58 11.49 12.91
N TRP A 42 -5.43 12.72 12.40
CA TRP A 42 -6.33 13.27 11.38
C TRP A 42 -6.29 12.45 10.09
N TYR A 43 -5.10 12.10 9.61
CA TYR A 43 -4.92 11.21 8.46
C TYR A 43 -5.70 9.90 8.64
N PHE A 44 -5.55 9.28 9.82
CA PHE A 44 -6.18 8.01 10.12
C PHE A 44 -7.71 8.07 10.02
N PHE A 45 -8.33 9.10 10.63
CA PHE A 45 -9.78 9.26 10.61
C PHE A 45 -10.30 9.69 9.24
N ALA A 46 -9.55 10.54 8.53
CA ALA A 46 -9.88 10.90 7.15
C ALA A 46 -9.91 9.67 6.22
N MET A 47 -8.94 8.77 6.35
CA MET A 47 -8.90 7.51 5.59
C MET A 47 -10.02 6.53 5.98
N ILE A 48 -10.50 6.56 7.22
CA ILE A 48 -11.72 5.81 7.60
C ILE A 48 -12.92 6.37 6.83
N THR A 49 -13.10 7.69 6.81
CA THR A 49 -14.19 8.34 6.07
C THR A 49 -14.12 8.05 4.58
N VAL A 50 -12.92 8.11 3.97
CA VAL A 50 -12.69 7.73 2.55
C VAL A 50 -13.11 6.28 2.29
N CYS A 51 -12.74 5.34 3.16
CA CYS A 51 -13.12 3.94 3.02
C CYS A 51 -14.64 3.74 3.11
N ILE A 52 -15.29 4.32 4.12
CA ILE A 52 -16.74 4.19 4.33
C ILE A 52 -17.51 4.78 3.14
N THR A 53 -17.16 5.98 2.70
CA THR A 53 -17.81 6.65 1.55
C THR A 53 -17.57 5.88 0.24
N ALA A 54 -16.40 5.27 0.05
CA ALA A 54 -16.16 4.38 -1.09
C ALA A 54 -17.05 3.13 -1.06
N LEU A 55 -17.26 2.53 0.12
CA LEU A 55 -18.15 1.38 0.28
C LEU A 55 -19.62 1.74 0.02
N ILE A 56 -20.07 2.93 0.44
CA ILE A 56 -21.42 3.44 0.16
C ILE A 56 -21.68 3.55 -1.35
N ARG A 57 -20.64 3.85 -2.14
CA ARG A 57 -20.69 3.99 -3.61
C ARG A 57 -20.54 2.67 -4.37
N PHE A 58 -20.44 1.54 -3.68
CA PHE A 58 -20.24 0.26 -4.32
C PHE A 58 -21.38 -0.04 -5.32
N ARG A 59 -20.99 -0.46 -6.53
CA ARG A 59 -21.90 -0.96 -7.56
C ARG A 59 -21.18 -2.00 -8.41
N LEU A 60 -21.96 -2.90 -9.01
CA LEU A 60 -21.48 -3.97 -9.89
C LEU A 60 -21.03 -3.39 -11.24
N SER A 61 -19.88 -2.72 -11.24
CA SER A 61 -19.19 -2.25 -12.43
C SER A 61 -17.69 -2.48 -12.27
N PRO A 62 -16.96 -2.90 -13.32
CA PRO A 62 -15.56 -3.30 -13.22
C PRO A 62 -14.66 -2.31 -12.47
N SER A 63 -14.70 -1.03 -12.85
CA SER A 63 -13.87 0.01 -12.25
C SER A 63 -14.25 0.29 -10.79
N ILE A 64 -15.54 0.27 -10.44
CA ILE A 64 -15.95 0.53 -9.05
C ILE A 64 -15.62 -0.65 -8.15
N ILE A 65 -15.75 -1.89 -8.63
CA ILE A 65 -15.30 -3.07 -7.88
C ILE A 65 -13.81 -2.93 -7.56
N PHE A 66 -13.00 -2.60 -8.56
CA PHE A 66 -11.57 -2.38 -8.38
C PHE A 66 -11.28 -1.27 -7.35
N LEU A 67 -11.87 -0.08 -7.53
CA LEU A 67 -11.69 1.06 -6.62
C LEU A 67 -12.13 0.75 -5.19
N THR A 68 -13.21 -0.01 -5.02
CA THR A 68 -13.69 -0.43 -3.70
C THR A 68 -12.69 -1.37 -3.02
N MET A 69 -12.13 -2.32 -3.76
CA MET A 69 -11.09 -3.22 -3.23
C MET A 69 -9.81 -2.46 -2.87
N ILE A 70 -9.43 -1.44 -3.65
CA ILE A 70 -8.32 -0.54 -3.31
C ILE A 70 -8.62 0.31 -2.07
N ALA A 71 -9.87 0.74 -1.86
CA ALA A 71 -10.26 1.43 -0.64
C ALA A 71 -10.10 0.52 0.60
N ILE A 72 -10.49 -0.75 0.51
CA ILE A 72 -10.27 -1.75 1.58
C ILE A 72 -8.77 -1.96 1.83
N PHE A 73 -7.98 -2.11 0.77
CA PHE A 73 -6.52 -2.29 0.87
C PHE A 73 -5.83 -1.09 1.54
N SER A 74 -6.10 0.12 1.07
CA SER A 74 -5.52 1.36 1.60
C SER A 74 -5.95 1.63 3.05
N PHE A 75 -7.20 1.31 3.39
CA PHE A 75 -7.68 1.33 4.77
C PHE A 75 -6.97 0.30 5.64
N TYR A 76 -6.77 -0.95 5.17
CA TYR A 76 -6.06 -1.96 5.93
C TYR A 76 -4.62 -1.55 6.23
N LEU A 77 -3.92 -0.94 5.27
CA LEU A 77 -2.59 -0.37 5.48
C LEU A 77 -2.61 0.71 6.57
N ASN A 78 -3.55 1.66 6.50
CA ASN A 78 -3.71 2.70 7.52
C ASN A 78 -4.03 2.11 8.91
N PHE A 79 -4.97 1.16 8.96
CA PHE A 79 -5.39 0.45 10.17
C PHE A 79 -4.24 -0.30 10.82
N SER A 80 -3.61 -1.22 10.09
CA SER A 80 -2.49 -2.02 10.59
C SER A 80 -1.27 -1.14 10.93
N GLY A 81 -1.03 -0.08 10.17
CA GLY A 81 0.02 0.90 10.43
C GLY A 81 -0.17 1.66 11.73
N LYS A 82 -1.38 2.10 12.07
CA LYS A 82 -1.64 2.71 13.38
C LYS A 82 -1.63 1.66 14.50
N ARG A 83 -2.22 0.49 14.25
CA ARG A 83 -2.41 -0.57 15.24
C ARG A 83 -1.08 -1.16 15.74
N ILE A 84 -0.09 -1.29 14.87
CA ILE A 84 1.21 -1.89 15.22
C ILE A 84 1.97 -1.06 16.27
N LEU A 85 1.67 0.23 16.44
CA LEU A 85 2.29 1.07 17.47
C LEU A 85 2.03 0.58 18.90
N ALA A 86 0.94 -0.15 19.14
CA ALA A 86 0.66 -0.76 20.44
C ALA A 86 1.72 -1.81 20.83
N PHE A 87 2.35 -2.46 19.84
CA PHE A 87 3.40 -3.47 20.02
C PHE A 87 4.77 -2.86 20.31
N LYS A 88 4.84 -1.54 20.56
CA LYS A 88 5.95 -0.95 21.30
C LYS A 88 6.03 -1.53 22.72
N SER A 89 4.89 -1.88 23.31
CA SER A 89 4.85 -2.64 24.57
C SER A 89 5.02 -4.14 24.32
N LYS A 90 5.86 -4.79 25.13
CA LYS A 90 6.05 -6.26 25.08
C LYS A 90 4.81 -7.05 25.55
N THR A 91 3.88 -6.42 26.25
CA THR A 91 2.66 -7.07 26.76
C THR A 91 1.49 -7.02 25.79
N ALA A 92 1.63 -6.29 24.67
CA ALA A 92 0.57 -6.15 23.69
C ALA A 92 0.24 -7.49 23.02
N LYS A 93 -1.05 -7.76 22.85
CA LYS A 93 -1.56 -8.94 22.15
C LYS A 93 -2.39 -8.52 20.94
N TYR A 94 -2.42 -9.40 19.93
CA TYR A 94 -3.34 -9.27 18.81
C TYR A 94 -4.77 -9.46 19.29
N GLN A 95 -5.64 -8.53 18.90
CA GLN A 95 -7.07 -8.51 19.24
C GLN A 95 -7.88 -9.10 18.09
N ARG A 96 -9.13 -9.48 18.36
CA ARG A 96 -10.04 -10.04 17.34
C ARG A 96 -10.14 -9.18 16.08
N VAL A 97 -10.16 -7.85 16.25
CA VAL A 97 -10.21 -6.89 15.12
C VAL A 97 -9.00 -7.01 14.19
N ASP A 98 -7.81 -7.35 14.72
CA ASP A 98 -6.59 -7.49 13.92
C ASP A 98 -6.73 -8.70 12.97
N TRP A 99 -7.25 -9.81 13.50
CA TRP A 99 -7.54 -11.02 12.73
C TRP A 99 -8.63 -10.79 11.68
N THR A 100 -9.75 -10.18 12.08
CA THR A 100 -10.87 -9.89 11.18
C THR A 100 -10.41 -9.04 10.00
N MET A 101 -9.66 -7.97 10.27
CA MET A 101 -9.15 -7.08 9.22
C MET A 101 -8.13 -7.77 8.30
N ALA A 102 -7.27 -8.63 8.85
CA ALA A 102 -6.31 -9.40 8.05
C ALA A 102 -7.03 -10.42 7.14
N TYR A 103 -8.01 -11.17 7.66
CA TYR A 103 -8.77 -12.12 6.83
C TYR A 103 -9.64 -11.41 5.79
N LEU A 104 -10.27 -10.28 6.12
CA LEU A 104 -11.02 -9.48 5.14
C LEU A 104 -10.11 -9.02 3.99
N THR A 105 -8.89 -8.57 4.32
CA THR A 105 -7.90 -8.17 3.31
C THR A 105 -7.39 -9.36 2.49
N LEU A 106 -7.22 -10.52 3.11
CA LEU A 106 -6.85 -11.75 2.40
C LEU A 106 -7.93 -12.15 1.40
N ILE A 107 -9.20 -12.15 1.81
CA ILE A 107 -10.34 -12.43 0.94
C ILE A 107 -10.40 -11.41 -0.20
N CYS A 108 -10.26 -10.12 0.12
CA CYS A 108 -10.18 -9.06 -0.88
C CYS A 108 -9.07 -9.34 -1.92
N GLY A 109 -7.87 -9.69 -1.48
CA GLY A 109 -6.76 -10.03 -2.36
C GLY A 109 -7.02 -11.25 -3.24
N ILE A 110 -7.63 -12.31 -2.70
CA ILE A 110 -8.03 -13.49 -3.48
C ILE A 110 -9.06 -13.11 -4.55
N LEU A 111 -10.09 -12.33 -4.18
CA LEU A 111 -11.09 -11.86 -5.13
C LEU A 111 -10.49 -10.99 -6.23
N MET A 112 -9.49 -10.17 -5.90
CA MET A 112 -8.74 -9.40 -6.90
C MET A 112 -7.98 -10.32 -7.87
N VAL A 113 -7.27 -11.34 -7.38
CA VAL A 113 -6.54 -12.28 -8.26
C VAL A 113 -7.51 -13.09 -9.13
N VAL A 114 -8.65 -13.53 -8.60
CA VAL A 114 -9.68 -14.21 -9.39
C VAL A 114 -10.24 -13.26 -10.46
N SER A 115 -10.50 -12.00 -10.10
CA SER A 115 -10.96 -10.96 -11.04
C SER A 115 -9.93 -10.71 -12.14
N SER A 116 -8.62 -10.74 -11.84
CA SER A 116 -7.57 -10.61 -12.84
C SER A 116 -7.68 -11.68 -13.94
N GLY A 117 -7.87 -12.95 -13.56
CA GLY A 117 -8.09 -14.04 -14.52
C GLY A 117 -9.33 -13.81 -15.38
N TYR A 118 -10.46 -13.44 -14.77
CA TYR A 118 -11.68 -13.12 -15.51
C TYR A 118 -11.48 -11.97 -16.53
N TYR A 119 -10.84 -10.87 -16.12
CA TYR A 119 -10.62 -9.73 -17.01
C TYR A 119 -9.61 -10.03 -18.13
N PHE A 120 -8.67 -10.96 -17.91
CA PHE A 120 -7.74 -11.41 -18.94
C PHE A 120 -8.42 -12.32 -19.97
N PHE A 121 -9.06 -13.40 -19.50
CA PHE A 121 -9.56 -14.45 -20.38
C PHE A 121 -10.95 -14.18 -20.97
N SER A 122 -11.82 -13.50 -20.23
CA SER A 122 -13.22 -13.33 -20.64
C SER A 122 -13.56 -11.92 -21.11
N ALA A 123 -13.04 -10.89 -20.42
CA ALA A 123 -13.38 -9.50 -20.72
C ALA A 123 -12.37 -8.79 -21.65
N ASN A 124 -11.24 -9.44 -21.96
CA ASN A 124 -10.15 -8.90 -22.78
C ASN A 124 -9.67 -7.49 -22.34
N ASN A 125 -9.68 -7.21 -21.04
CA ASN A 125 -9.23 -5.94 -20.45
C ASN A 125 -7.89 -6.14 -19.74
N VAL A 126 -6.81 -6.05 -20.52
CA VAL A 126 -5.44 -6.31 -20.06
C VAL A 126 -5.02 -5.36 -18.94
N VAL A 127 -5.32 -4.06 -19.06
CA VAL A 127 -4.92 -3.06 -18.06
C VAL A 127 -5.56 -3.39 -16.71
N LEU A 128 -6.88 -3.57 -16.69
CA LEU A 128 -7.60 -3.87 -15.45
C LEU A 128 -7.17 -5.22 -14.86
N SER A 129 -6.88 -6.22 -15.71
CA SER A 129 -6.35 -7.51 -15.27
C SER A 129 -4.98 -7.37 -14.56
N ILE A 130 -4.06 -6.59 -15.12
CA ILE A 130 -2.75 -6.31 -14.51
C ILE A 130 -2.91 -5.61 -13.17
N LEU A 131 -3.78 -4.60 -13.10
CA LEU A 131 -4.05 -3.88 -11.84
C LEU A 131 -4.61 -4.81 -10.76
N PHE A 132 -5.62 -5.62 -11.10
CA PHE A 132 -6.17 -6.61 -10.18
C PHE A 132 -5.12 -7.61 -9.71
N ALA A 133 -4.23 -8.08 -10.59
CA ALA A 133 -3.16 -9.00 -10.22
C ALA A 133 -2.17 -8.36 -9.23
N ILE A 134 -1.63 -7.18 -9.56
CA ILE A 134 -0.61 -6.51 -8.74
C ILE A 134 -1.14 -6.22 -7.34
N PHE A 135 -2.29 -5.55 -7.24
CA PHE A 135 -2.85 -5.17 -5.95
C PHE A 135 -3.42 -6.38 -5.19
N GLY A 136 -3.96 -7.38 -5.88
CA GLY A 136 -4.41 -8.63 -5.26
C GLY A 136 -3.26 -9.41 -4.61
N LEU A 137 -2.12 -9.52 -5.30
CA LEU A 137 -0.91 -10.13 -4.76
C LEU A 137 -0.35 -9.34 -3.57
N PHE A 138 -0.38 -8.01 -3.62
CA PHE A 138 -0.01 -7.18 -2.47
C PHE A 138 -0.91 -7.43 -1.27
N CYS A 139 -2.25 -7.41 -1.44
CA CYS A 139 -3.21 -7.74 -0.39
C CYS A 139 -2.93 -9.10 0.25
N ILE A 140 -2.78 -10.15 -0.58
CA ILE A 140 -2.50 -11.51 -0.10
C ILE A 140 -1.17 -11.56 0.66
N SER A 141 -0.10 -11.02 0.10
CA SER A 141 1.23 -11.02 0.71
C SER A 141 1.20 -10.35 2.08
N ILE A 142 0.60 -9.16 2.13
CA ILE A 142 0.48 -8.35 3.34
C ILE A 142 -0.35 -9.05 4.41
N ALA A 143 -1.54 -9.56 4.07
CA ALA A 143 -2.44 -10.20 5.01
C ALA A 143 -1.85 -11.53 5.51
N ARG A 144 -1.24 -12.32 4.62
CA ARG A 144 -0.56 -13.57 4.97
C ARG A 144 0.58 -13.32 5.96
N MET A 145 1.43 -12.33 5.70
CA MET A 145 2.54 -12.00 6.60
C MET A 145 2.04 -11.61 7.99
N ASP A 146 0.95 -10.84 8.07
CA ASP A 146 0.35 -10.47 9.35
C ASP A 146 -0.28 -11.67 10.06
N ILE A 147 -1.05 -12.51 9.36
CA ILE A 147 -1.61 -13.75 9.93
C ILE A 147 -0.51 -14.67 10.47
N LEU A 148 0.59 -14.85 9.73
CA LEU A 148 1.71 -15.67 10.18
C LEU A 148 2.40 -15.08 11.41
N ARG A 149 2.52 -13.74 11.51
CA ARG A 149 2.99 -13.06 12.73
C ARG A 149 2.02 -13.25 13.89
N PHE A 150 0.71 -13.17 13.65
CA PHE A 150 -0.31 -13.34 14.69
C PHE A 150 -0.30 -14.77 15.26
N LYS A 151 0.04 -15.75 14.42
CA LYS A 151 0.24 -17.15 14.79
C LYS A 151 1.60 -17.43 15.46
N GLY A 152 2.47 -16.43 15.61
CA GLY A 152 3.82 -16.61 16.15
C GLY A 152 4.76 -17.43 15.25
N LYS A 153 4.44 -17.58 13.95
CA LYS A 153 5.25 -18.37 13.00
C LYS A 153 6.40 -17.57 12.37
N ILE A 154 6.47 -16.26 12.63
CA ILE A 154 7.49 -15.36 12.10
C ILE A 154 8.11 -14.63 13.28
N GLU A 155 9.42 -14.73 13.41
CA GLU A 155 10.17 -13.93 14.37
C GLU A 155 10.14 -12.46 13.97
N VAL A 156 9.85 -11.61 14.95
CA VAL A 156 9.78 -10.17 14.74
C VAL A 156 11.13 -9.54 15.04
N GLU A 157 11.63 -8.74 14.10
CA GLU A 157 12.89 -8.02 14.30
C GLU A 157 12.78 -6.99 15.44
N LYS A 158 13.94 -6.58 15.96
CA LYS A 158 14.03 -5.43 16.84
C LYS A 158 13.39 -4.22 16.15
N MET A 159 12.55 -3.48 16.87
CA MET A 159 11.82 -2.32 16.34
C MET A 159 10.85 -2.65 15.19
N HIS A 160 10.38 -3.90 15.06
CA HIS A 160 9.40 -4.27 14.02
C HIS A 160 8.19 -3.34 13.97
N TRP A 161 7.70 -2.87 15.13
CA TRP A 161 6.57 -1.94 15.21
C TRP A 161 6.84 -0.62 14.48
N PHE A 162 8.09 -0.13 14.51
CA PHE A 162 8.48 1.13 13.90
C PHE A 162 8.60 0.99 12.39
N PHE A 163 9.31 -0.02 11.90
CA PHE A 163 9.47 -0.23 10.46
C PHE A 163 8.17 -0.66 9.78
N GLN A 164 7.36 -1.49 10.45
CA GLN A 164 6.02 -1.80 9.95
C GLN A 164 5.14 -0.57 9.95
N HIS A 165 5.16 0.27 11.00
CA HIS A 165 4.42 1.53 10.99
C HIS A 165 4.80 2.39 9.79
N ILE A 166 6.10 2.62 9.54
CA ILE A 166 6.57 3.38 8.37
C ILE A 166 6.06 2.75 7.08
N GLY A 167 6.35 1.47 6.82
CA GLY A 167 5.95 0.83 5.56
C GLY A 167 4.44 0.84 5.32
N ARG A 168 3.65 0.60 6.36
CA ARG A 168 2.18 0.60 6.30
C ARG A 168 1.61 2.00 6.05
N MET A 169 2.10 3.01 6.77
CA MET A 169 1.61 4.39 6.61
C MET A 169 2.05 4.99 5.27
N MET A 170 3.30 4.75 4.84
CA MET A 170 3.79 5.21 3.54
C MET A 170 3.05 4.51 2.38
N GLY A 171 2.78 3.20 2.49
CA GLY A 171 1.99 2.47 1.50
C GLY A 171 0.53 2.96 1.43
N SER A 172 -0.08 3.24 2.58
CA SER A 172 -1.42 3.86 2.62
C SER A 172 -1.42 5.23 1.94
N TYR A 173 -0.44 6.08 2.26
CA TYR A 173 -0.31 7.40 1.66
C TYR A 173 -0.05 7.33 0.16
N ALA A 174 0.73 6.35 -0.31
CA ALA A 174 0.93 6.12 -1.72
C ALA A 174 -0.38 5.80 -2.46
N ALA A 175 -1.25 4.97 -1.86
CA ALA A 175 -2.57 4.71 -2.42
C ALA A 175 -3.45 5.98 -2.46
N THR A 176 -3.37 6.84 -1.44
CA THR A 176 -4.08 8.13 -1.41
C THR A 176 -3.60 9.07 -2.51
N VAL A 177 -2.28 9.17 -2.73
CA VAL A 177 -1.70 9.94 -3.83
C VAL A 177 -2.10 9.35 -5.17
N THR A 178 -2.03 8.03 -5.36
CA THR A 178 -2.50 7.36 -6.59
C THR A 178 -3.96 7.68 -6.89
N ALA A 179 -4.84 7.62 -5.88
CA ALA A 179 -6.27 7.93 -6.05
C ALA A 179 -6.49 9.39 -6.48
N PHE A 180 -5.71 10.33 -5.94
CA PHE A 180 -5.73 11.72 -6.39
C PHE A 180 -5.24 11.88 -7.83
N VAL A 181 -4.08 11.32 -8.17
CA VAL A 181 -3.48 11.50 -9.50
C VAL A 181 -4.36 10.83 -10.57
N ILE A 182 -4.88 9.63 -10.34
CA ILE A 182 -5.75 8.96 -11.34
C ILE A 182 -7.04 9.74 -11.59
N THR A 183 -7.62 10.35 -10.55
CA THR A 183 -8.83 11.17 -10.68
C THR A 183 -8.59 12.45 -11.49
N ASN A 184 -7.35 12.96 -11.49
CA ASN A 184 -6.97 14.20 -12.16
C ASN A 184 -6.08 13.98 -13.41
N ASN A 185 -5.89 12.74 -13.86
CA ASN A 185 -4.96 12.44 -14.95
C ASN A 185 -5.41 13.05 -16.30
N HIS A 186 -6.73 13.11 -16.56
CA HIS A 186 -7.33 13.63 -17.80
C HIS A 186 -6.65 13.15 -19.10
N GLY A 187 -6.05 11.95 -19.09
CA GLY A 187 -5.35 11.37 -20.24
C GLY A 187 -3.90 11.85 -20.46
N PHE A 188 -3.33 12.63 -19.53
CA PHE A 188 -1.96 13.15 -19.67
C PHE A 188 -0.89 12.04 -19.63
N PHE A 189 -1.08 11.04 -18.77
CA PHE A 189 -0.20 9.86 -18.67
C PHE A 189 -1.00 8.56 -18.91
N PRO A 190 -0.33 7.46 -19.36
CA PRO A 190 -0.98 6.15 -19.43
C PRO A 190 -1.46 5.67 -18.05
N ASP A 191 -2.65 5.08 -17.99
CA ASP A 191 -3.29 4.66 -16.72
C ASP A 191 -2.37 3.80 -15.85
N LEU A 192 -1.67 2.83 -16.44
CA LEU A 192 -0.79 1.94 -15.70
C LEU A 192 0.36 2.69 -15.01
N VAL A 193 0.88 3.74 -15.64
CA VAL A 193 1.93 4.60 -15.05
C VAL A 193 1.38 5.32 -13.83
N VAL A 194 0.20 5.91 -13.94
CA VAL A 194 -0.42 6.66 -12.85
C VAL A 194 -0.78 5.76 -11.66
N TRP A 195 -1.20 4.52 -11.94
CA TRP A 195 -1.51 3.53 -10.91
C TRP A 195 -0.28 3.06 -10.13
N ILE A 196 0.87 2.90 -10.80
CA ILE A 196 2.06 2.26 -10.22
C ILE A 196 3.09 3.27 -9.73
N ALA A 197 3.32 4.37 -10.45
CA ALA A 197 4.43 5.28 -10.21
C ALA A 197 4.44 5.88 -8.79
N PRO A 198 3.32 6.38 -8.22
CA PRO A 198 3.33 6.90 -6.86
C PRO A 198 3.74 5.84 -5.83
N GLY A 199 3.26 4.60 -5.99
CA GLY A 199 3.63 3.46 -5.15
C GLY A 199 5.12 3.14 -5.20
N VAL A 200 5.70 3.11 -6.40
CA VAL A 200 7.13 2.86 -6.60
C VAL A 200 7.99 3.98 -6.00
N ILE A 201 7.66 5.23 -6.29
CA ILE A 201 8.42 6.40 -5.81
C ILE A 201 8.36 6.49 -4.28
N ILE A 202 7.14 6.42 -3.71
CA ILE A 202 6.95 6.54 -2.28
C ILE A 202 7.52 5.32 -1.54
N GLY A 203 7.38 4.11 -2.10
CA GLY A 203 8.00 2.91 -1.56
C GLY A 203 9.53 3.00 -1.52
N PHE A 204 10.15 3.49 -2.60
CA PHE A 204 11.59 3.73 -2.65
C PHE A 204 12.05 4.72 -1.57
N LEU A 205 11.38 5.87 -1.45
CA LEU A 205 11.70 6.87 -0.43
C LEU A 205 11.50 6.32 0.99
N SER A 206 10.45 5.53 1.21
CA SER A 206 10.19 4.84 2.47
C SER A 206 11.33 3.89 2.85
N ASP A 207 11.83 3.09 1.90
CA ASP A 207 12.94 2.16 2.14
C ASP A 207 14.24 2.90 2.46
N VAL A 208 14.55 3.98 1.73
CA VAL A 208 15.73 4.82 1.98
C VAL A 208 15.67 5.44 3.38
N TRP A 209 14.53 6.01 3.77
CA TRP A 209 14.36 6.58 5.10
C TRP A 209 14.38 5.51 6.20
N ALA A 210 13.73 4.37 6.01
CA ALA A 210 13.77 3.27 6.96
C ALA A 210 15.20 2.76 7.18
N ASN A 211 16.00 2.67 6.12
CA ASN A 211 17.40 2.25 6.20
C ASN A 211 18.30 3.21 6.96
N ARG A 212 18.03 4.53 6.91
CA ARG A 212 18.70 5.51 7.77
C ARG A 212 18.48 5.18 9.25
N TYR A 213 17.23 4.94 9.64
CA TYR A 213 16.91 4.55 11.03
C TYR A 213 17.47 3.17 11.40
N ARG A 214 17.51 2.20 10.48
CA ARG A 214 18.15 0.89 10.72
C ARG A 214 19.62 1.08 11.11
N LYS A 215 20.35 1.92 10.38
CA LYS A 215 21.74 2.26 10.68
C LYS A 215 21.87 2.90 12.08
N ASP A 216 21.04 3.90 12.37
CA ASP A 216 21.07 4.61 13.67
C ASP A 216 20.80 3.68 14.86
N TYR A 217 19.99 2.61 14.67
CA TYR A 217 19.66 1.63 15.72
C TYR A 217 20.51 0.35 15.70
N GLY A 218 21.52 0.25 14.83
CA GLY A 218 22.39 -0.93 14.69
C GLY A 218 21.66 -2.18 14.17
N ILE A 219 20.64 -1.99 13.32
CA ILE A 219 19.85 -3.06 12.72
C ILE A 219 20.32 -3.28 11.28
N PRO A 220 20.42 -4.53 10.78
CA PRO A 220 20.80 -4.79 9.39
C PRO A 220 19.92 -4.03 8.39
N ILE A 221 20.59 -3.38 7.43
CA ILE A 221 19.98 -2.63 6.33
C ILE A 221 19.33 -3.61 5.36
N ILE A 222 18.13 -3.29 4.87
CA ILE A 222 17.48 -4.08 3.84
C ILE A 222 17.82 -3.48 2.47
N PRO A 223 18.28 -4.28 1.50
CA PRO A 223 18.55 -3.77 0.15
C PRO A 223 17.29 -3.17 -0.45
N VAL A 224 17.38 -1.91 -0.89
CA VAL A 224 16.25 -1.19 -1.50
C VAL A 224 15.87 -1.88 -2.82
N LEU A 225 14.58 -2.12 -3.06
CA LEU A 225 14.09 -2.95 -4.17
C LEU A 225 14.67 -2.60 -5.56
N PRO A 226 14.66 -1.32 -6.00
CA PRO A 226 15.28 -0.93 -7.27
C PRO A 226 16.79 -1.19 -7.34
N VAL A 227 17.53 -1.14 -6.22
CA VAL A 227 18.96 -1.49 -6.21
C VAL A 227 19.16 -2.98 -6.41
N ARG A 228 18.29 -3.83 -5.84
CA ARG A 228 18.35 -5.29 -6.03
C ARG A 228 17.92 -5.73 -7.42
N ILE A 229 16.90 -5.08 -7.99
CA ILE A 229 16.45 -5.32 -9.38
C ILE A 229 17.51 -4.82 -10.35
N LEU A 230 18.06 -3.62 -10.15
CA LEU A 230 19.16 -3.10 -10.95
C LEU A 230 20.41 -3.98 -10.84
N HIS A 231 20.77 -4.43 -9.63
CA HIS A 231 21.90 -5.33 -9.43
C HIS A 231 21.69 -6.66 -10.15
N ARG A 232 20.51 -7.29 -9.99
CA ARG A 232 20.19 -8.52 -10.73
C ARG A 232 20.16 -8.30 -12.23
N PHE A 233 19.58 -7.21 -12.70
CA PHE A 233 19.57 -6.85 -14.12
C PHE A 233 21.00 -6.66 -14.65
N LEU A 234 21.86 -5.96 -13.91
CA LEU A 234 23.27 -5.77 -14.25
C LEU A 234 24.07 -7.08 -14.18
N GLU A 235 23.77 -7.98 -13.24
CA GLU A 235 24.39 -9.30 -13.16
C GLU A 235 23.95 -10.19 -14.33
N THR A 236 22.66 -10.23 -14.63
CA THR A 236 22.11 -10.93 -15.81
C THR A 236 22.69 -10.33 -17.09
N PHE A 237 22.81 -9.01 -17.19
CA PHE A 237 23.43 -8.33 -18.33
C PHE A 237 24.92 -8.67 -18.45
N LYS A 238 25.68 -8.71 -17.34
CA LYS A 238 27.09 -9.13 -17.33
C LYS A 238 27.26 -10.61 -17.73
N GLN A 239 26.38 -11.50 -17.27
CA GLN A 239 26.38 -12.90 -17.68
C GLN A 239 26.11 -13.05 -19.19
N LEU A 240 25.14 -12.29 -19.72
CA LEU A 240 24.82 -12.28 -21.15
C LEU A 240 25.94 -11.67 -22.00
N ASN A 241 26.58 -10.58 -21.54
CA ASN A 241 27.68 -9.97 -22.28
C ASN A 241 28.95 -10.86 -22.29
N GLY A 242 29.18 -11.63 -21.21
CA GLY A 242 30.22 -12.65 -21.15
C GLY A 242 29.98 -13.83 -22.10
N SER A 243 28.72 -14.26 -22.26
CA SER A 243 28.36 -15.34 -23.19
C SER A 243 28.32 -14.91 -24.66
N VAL A 244 27.99 -13.65 -24.95
CA VAL A 244 27.95 -13.12 -26.32
C VAL A 244 29.37 -12.98 -26.88
N LEU A 245 30.34 -12.52 -26.09
CA LEU A 245 31.75 -12.42 -26.51
C LEU A 245 32.43 -13.78 -26.71
N SER A 246 31.99 -14.84 -26.04
CA SER A 246 32.46 -16.22 -26.29
C SER A 246 31.80 -16.90 -27.48
N PHE A 247 30.71 -16.34 -28.01
CA PHE A 247 30.03 -16.84 -29.22
C PHE A 247 30.70 -16.31 -30.51
N PHE A 248 31.53 -15.28 -30.40
CA PHE A 248 32.29 -14.67 -31.50
C PHE A 248 33.81 -14.98 -31.42
N LYS A 249 34.21 -15.97 -30.62
CA LYS A 249 35.53 -16.60 -30.67
C LYS A 249 35.37 -18.07 -31.06
#